data_AF-A0A6I9Q0L8-F1
#
_entry.id   AF-A0A6I9Q0L8-F1
#
_cell.length_a   1.000
_cell.length_b   1.000
_cell.length_c   1.000
_cell.angle_alpha   90.00
_cell.angle_beta   90.00
_cell.angle_gamma   90.00
#
_symmetry.space_group_name_H-M   'P 1'
#
loop_
_entity.id
_entity.type
_entity.pdbx_description
1 polymer ?
#
loop_
_entity_poly.entity_id
_entity_poly.type
_entity_poly.pdbx_seq_one_letter_code
_entity_poly.pdbx_strand_id
1 'polypeptide(L)'
;MPAVGFCGEWFIFTCDKKLVAIHTKQARESFVFDCSTAQKKPNNTKDVSNADGGASEETGTDKVLAFAVSPSGKLVALTDDSKRLVLFHCEPSWQCISIRYHFSPSSFI
;
A
#
# COMPACT_ATOMS: atom_id res chain seq x y z
N MET A 1 0.92 -6.44 10.44
CA MET A 1 1.04 -7.90 10.70
C MET A 1 2.28 -8.37 9.95
N PRO A 2 3.20 -9.15 10.55
CA PRO A 2 4.33 -9.67 9.80
C PRO A 2 3.81 -10.72 8.81
N ALA A 3 4.12 -10.52 7.54
CA ALA A 3 3.77 -11.45 6.47
C ALA A 3 5.01 -11.69 5.60
N VAL A 4 5.14 -12.92 5.10
CA VAL A 4 6.23 -13.32 4.20
C VAL A 4 5.65 -14.15 3.06
N GLY A 5 6.31 -14.13 1.91
CA GLY A 5 5.84 -14.84 0.72
C GLY A 5 6.81 -14.73 -0.44
N PHE A 6 6.44 -15.32 -1.57
CA PHE A 6 7.26 -15.32 -2.78
C PHE A 6 6.46 -14.80 -3.97
N CYS A 7 7.14 -14.04 -4.84
CA CYS A 7 6.62 -13.60 -6.14
C CYS A 7 7.69 -13.88 -7.19
N GLY A 8 7.54 -15.00 -7.91
CA GLY A 8 8.60 -15.49 -8.79
C GLY A 8 9.88 -15.75 -8.00
N GLU A 9 10.98 -15.11 -8.39
CA GLU A 9 12.29 -15.22 -7.73
C GLU A 9 12.48 -14.23 -6.57
N TRP A 10 11.46 -13.46 -6.20
CA TRP A 10 11.52 -12.50 -5.11
C TRP A 10 10.98 -13.08 -3.81
N PHE A 11 11.79 -13.04 -2.76
CA PHE A 11 11.35 -13.21 -1.38
C PHE A 11 10.80 -11.87 -0.87
N ILE A 12 9.54 -11.87 -0.44
CA ILE A 12 8.83 -10.68 0.01
C ILE A 12 8.54 -10.82 1.50
N PHE A 13 8.76 -9.74 2.25
CA PHE A 13 8.31 -9.66 3.62
C PHE A 13 7.82 -8.24 3.95
N THR A 14 6.97 -8.16 4.96
CA THR A 14 6.45 -6.90 5.48
C THR A 14 7.01 -6.62 6.86
N CYS A 15 7.36 -5.36 7.10
CA CYS A 15 7.81 -4.87 8.39
C CYS A 15 7.21 -3.51 8.64
N ASP A 16 6.29 -3.44 9.61
CA ASP A 16 5.54 -2.23 9.95
C ASP A 16 4.86 -1.58 8.74
N LYS A 17 5.39 -0.46 8.23
CA LYS A 17 4.88 0.30 7.07
C LYS A 17 5.53 -0.07 5.74
N LYS A 18 6.45 -1.03 5.77
CA LYS A 18 7.31 -1.34 4.63
C LYS A 18 7.01 -2.72 4.05
N LEU A 19 7.01 -2.79 2.73
CA LEU A 19 7.14 -4.02 1.98
C LEU A 19 8.56 -4.07 1.40
N VAL A 20 9.26 -5.17 1.65
CA VAL A 20 10.62 -5.39 1.18
C VAL A 20 10.64 -6.63 0.30
N ALA A 21 11.32 -6.54 -0.84
CA ALA A 21 11.53 -7.66 -1.74
C ALA A 21 13.01 -7.84 -2.04
N ILE A 22 13.49 -9.08 -1.87
CA ILE A 22 14.88 -9.48 -2.08
C ILE A 22 14.92 -10.55 -3.17
N HIS A 23 15.77 -10.37 -4.16
CA HIS A 23 15.94 -11.36 -5.21
C HIS A 23 16.71 -12.57 -4.68
N THR A 24 16.14 -13.77 -4.79
CA THR A 24 16.69 -14.98 -4.17
C THR A 24 17.88 -15.58 -4.91
N LYS A 25 17.99 -15.34 -6.23
CA LYS A 25 19.02 -15.97 -7.08
C LYS A 25 20.15 -15.06 -7.52
N GLN A 26 20.00 -13.75 -7.39
CA GLN A 26 20.93 -12.77 -7.97
C GLN A 26 21.18 -11.68 -6.96
N ALA A 27 22.41 -11.18 -6.90
CA ALA A 27 22.76 -10.01 -6.12
C ALA A 27 22.22 -8.75 -6.83
N ARG A 28 20.92 -8.49 -6.64
CA ARG A 28 20.24 -7.27 -7.07
C ARG A 28 19.94 -6.40 -5.85
N GLU A 29 19.79 -5.10 -6.09
CA GLU A 29 19.30 -4.20 -5.05
C GLU A 29 17.91 -4.64 -4.56
N SER A 30 17.72 -4.63 -3.25
CA SER A 30 16.42 -4.94 -2.65
C SER A 30 15.42 -3.84 -2.97
N PHE A 31 14.21 -4.20 -3.35
CA PHE A 31 13.12 -3.24 -3.47
C PHE A 31 12.50 -2.97 -2.09
N VAL A 32 12.28 -1.69 -1.76
CA VAL A 32 11.61 -1.27 -0.54
C VAL A 32 10.51 -0.28 -0.90
N PHE A 33 9.29 -0.59 -0.51
CA PHE A 33 8.17 0.34 -0.58
C PHE A 33 7.76 0.74 0.81
N ASP A 34 7.75 2.05 1.09
CA ASP A 34 7.30 2.62 2.35
C ASP A 34 5.91 3.25 2.17
N CYS A 35 4.89 2.65 2.81
CA CYS A 35 3.51 3.12 2.75
C CYS A 35 3.35 4.56 3.24
N SER A 36 4.23 5.07 4.11
CA SER A 36 4.16 6.47 4.57
C SER A 36 4.40 7.49 3.44
N THR A 37 5.07 7.07 2.37
CA THR A 37 5.36 7.90 1.20
C THR A 37 4.31 7.78 0.10
N ALA A 38 3.38 6.82 0.22
CA ALA A 38 2.31 6.64 -0.76
C ALA A 38 1.37 7.85 -0.70
N GLN A 39 1.27 8.59 -1.82
CA GLN A 39 0.54 9.87 -1.95
C GLN A 39 -0.74 9.88 -1.12
N LYS A 40 -0.86 10.82 -0.18
CA LYS A 40 -2.04 10.98 0.67
C LYS A 40 -3.27 11.32 -0.16
N LYS A 41 -4.44 10.88 0.32
CA LYS A 41 -5.75 11.18 -0.28
C LYS A 41 -5.85 12.69 -0.55
N PRO A 42 -6.29 13.13 -1.75
CA PRO A 42 -6.49 14.55 -2.01
C PRO A 42 -7.59 15.06 -1.07
N ASN A 43 -7.23 16.00 -0.20
CA ASN A 43 -8.20 16.74 0.60
C ASN A 43 -8.98 17.64 -0.37
N ASN A 44 -10.29 17.42 -0.49
CA ASN A 44 -11.19 18.37 -1.15
C ASN A 44 -11.29 19.63 -0.28
N THR A 45 -10.27 20.49 -0.36
CA THR A 45 -10.32 21.82 0.26
C THR A 45 -10.97 22.75 -0.76
N LYS A 46 -12.31 22.81 -0.71
CA LYS A 46 -13.04 24.01 -1.10
C LYS A 46 -13.54 24.62 0.20
N ASP A 47 -13.26 25.90 0.36
CA ASP A 47 -13.64 26.76 1.48
C ASP A 47 -15.07 26.50 1.98
N VAL A 48 -15.26 26.55 3.29
CA VAL A 48 -16.18 27.47 3.99
C VAL A 48 -16.15 27.12 5.49
N SER A 49 -15.86 28.15 6.28
CA SER A 49 -16.14 28.26 7.71
C SER A 49 -17.48 27.64 8.11
N ASN A 50 -17.48 26.66 9.01
CA ASN A 50 -18.32 26.58 10.21
C ASN A 50 -18.10 25.24 10.91
N ALA A 51 -17.97 25.31 12.24
CA ALA A 51 -17.93 24.17 13.12
C ALA A 51 -19.29 23.46 13.16
N ASP A 52 -19.32 22.15 12.94
CA ASP A 52 -19.96 21.19 13.85
C ASP A 52 -19.47 19.77 13.51
N GLY A 53 -19.47 18.90 14.52
CA GLY A 53 -18.68 17.68 14.60
C GLY A 53 -19.01 16.56 13.60
N GLY A 54 -18.07 15.62 13.52
CA GLY A 54 -18.39 14.26 13.07
C GLY A 54 -17.67 13.74 11.83
N ALA A 55 -16.35 13.93 11.72
CA ALA A 55 -15.54 13.00 10.94
C ALA A 55 -14.12 13.00 11.52
N SER A 56 -13.90 12.17 12.54
CA SER A 56 -12.53 11.71 12.80
C SER A 56 -12.11 10.96 11.54
N GLU A 57 -11.45 11.65 10.62
CA GLU A 57 -10.75 11.01 9.52
C GLU A 57 -9.75 10.06 10.17
N GLU A 58 -10.13 8.79 10.22
CA GLU A 58 -9.32 7.69 10.71
C GLU A 58 -8.06 7.65 9.84
N THR A 59 -7.06 8.43 10.26
CA THR A 59 -5.79 8.58 9.59
C THR A 59 -4.99 7.36 10.03
N GLY A 60 -5.10 6.29 9.24
CA GLY A 60 -4.32 5.08 9.43
C GLY A 60 -2.84 5.40 9.61
N THR A 61 -2.12 4.51 10.29
CA THR A 61 -0.69 4.70 10.58
C THR A 61 0.21 4.34 9.40
N ASP A 62 -0.37 4.01 8.25
CA ASP A 62 0.27 3.46 7.07
C ASP A 62 0.85 2.05 7.30
N LYS A 63 0.38 1.35 8.33
CA LYS A 63 0.86 0.03 8.70
C LYS A 63 0.34 -1.02 7.74
N VAL A 64 1.25 -1.84 7.22
CA VAL A 64 0.91 -2.94 6.34
C VAL A 64 0.07 -3.98 7.08
N LEU A 65 -1.11 -4.25 6.53
CA LEU A 65 -2.05 -5.23 7.05
C LEU A 65 -1.88 -6.57 6.36
N ALA A 66 -1.82 -6.57 5.03
CA ALA A 66 -1.68 -7.79 4.23
C ALA A 66 -1.12 -7.50 2.84
N PHE A 67 -0.58 -8.54 2.20
CA PHE A 67 -0.30 -8.52 0.77
C PHE A 67 -0.74 -9.84 0.13
N ALA A 68 -0.92 -9.83 -1.18
CA ALA A 68 -1.24 -10.99 -1.99
C ALA A 68 -0.38 -10.99 -3.24
N VAL A 69 -0.06 -12.18 -3.73
CA VAL A 69 0.75 -12.40 -4.93
C VAL A 69 -0.12 -13.04 -6.00
N SER A 70 0.00 -12.58 -7.25
CA SER A 70 -0.72 -13.24 -8.36
C SER A 70 -0.16 -14.65 -8.61
N PRO A 71 -0.99 -15.61 -9.06
CA PRO A 71 -0.51 -16.95 -9.41
C PRO A 71 0.60 -16.96 -10.47
N SER A 72 0.62 -15.93 -11.34
CA SER A 72 1.67 -15.74 -12.34
C SER A 72 3.03 -15.31 -11.77
N GLY A 73 3.10 -14.89 -10.50
CA GLY A 73 4.33 -14.37 -9.88
C GLY A 73 4.80 -13.03 -10.46
N LYS A 74 3.89 -12.23 -11.05
CA LYS A 74 4.22 -10.94 -11.69
C LYS A 74 3.65 -9.73 -10.98
N LEU A 75 2.62 -9.92 -10.16
CA LEU A 75 1.91 -8.86 -9.49
C LEU A 75 1.87 -9.10 -7.99
N VAL A 76 1.96 -8.00 -7.24
CA VAL A 76 1.78 -7.98 -5.79
C VAL A 76 0.79 -6.88 -5.46
N ALA A 77 -0.26 -7.24 -4.71
CA ALA A 77 -1.20 -6.29 -4.13
C ALA A 77 -0.90 -6.15 -2.64
N LEU A 78 -0.89 -4.93 -2.13
CA LEU A 78 -0.61 -4.58 -0.74
C LEU A 78 -1.74 -3.71 -0.19
N THR A 79 -2.12 -3.93 1.07
CA THR A 79 -3.06 -3.05 1.77
C THR A 79 -2.56 -2.68 3.16
N ASP A 80 -2.92 -1.48 3.58
CA ASP A 80 -2.57 -0.88 4.86
C ASP A 80 -3.80 -0.37 5.63
N ASP A 81 -3.58 0.04 6.87
CA ASP A 81 -4.61 0.60 7.74
C ASP A 81 -5.10 2.01 7.32
N SER A 82 -4.42 2.65 6.36
CA SER A 82 -4.87 3.88 5.69
C SER A 82 -5.87 3.61 4.56
N LYS A 83 -6.40 2.37 4.47
CA LYS A 83 -7.40 1.93 3.49
C LYS A 83 -6.92 2.09 2.04
N ARG A 84 -5.62 1.97 1.83
CA ARG A 84 -5.02 1.95 0.49
C ARG A 84 -4.92 0.53 -0.04
N LEU A 85 -5.10 0.40 -1.34
CA LEU A 85 -4.73 -0.76 -2.14
C LEU A 85 -3.64 -0.33 -3.12
N VAL A 86 -2.44 -0.86 -2.95
CA VAL A 86 -1.29 -0.60 -3.81
C VAL A 86 -1.02 -1.83 -4.66
N LEU A 87 -0.85 -1.63 -5.96
CA LEU A 87 -0.54 -2.69 -6.92
C LEU A 87 0.84 -2.48 -7.52
N PHE A 88 1.65 -3.54 -7.47
CA PHE A 88 3.00 -3.58 -8.03
C PHE A 88 3.09 -4.56 -9.20
N HIS A 89 3.91 -4.23 -10.17
CA HIS A 89 4.49 -5.16 -11.13
C HIS A 89 5.93 -5.47 -10.72
N CYS A 90 6.35 -6.73 -10.74
CA CYS A 90 7.60 -7.18 -10.12
C CYS A 90 8.73 -7.50 -11.12
N GLU A 91 8.42 -7.69 -12.40
CA GLU A 91 9.40 -8.02 -13.45
C GLU A 91 9.20 -7.15 -14.69
N PRO A 92 10.24 -6.69 -15.42
CA PRO A 92 11.67 -6.90 -15.17
C PRO A 92 12.21 -6.06 -13.98
N SER A 93 11.43 -5.08 -13.53
CA SER A 93 11.73 -4.23 -12.37
C SER A 93 10.46 -3.99 -11.55
N TRP A 94 10.65 -3.69 -10.26
CA TRP A 94 9.55 -3.31 -9.38
C TRP A 94 9.01 -1.92 -9.76
N GLN A 95 7.70 -1.87 -10.01
CA GLN A 95 7.01 -0.63 -10.31
C GLN A 95 5.66 -0.60 -9.60
N CYS A 96 5.39 0.48 -8.87
CA CYS A 96 4.05 0.79 -8.39
C CYS A 96 3.19 1.25 -9.57
N ILE A 97 2.18 0.46 -9.95
CA ILE A 97 1.33 0.72 -11.12
C ILE A 97 -0.02 1.30 -10.75
N SER A 98 -0.49 1.12 -9.52
CA SER A 98 -1.74 1.73 -9.06
C SER A 98 -1.77 1.91 -7.56
N ILE A 99 -2.35 3.03 -7.11
CA ILE A 99 -2.76 3.26 -5.72
C ILE A 99 -4.22 3.65 -5.75
N ARG A 100 -5.05 2.94 -5.00
CA ARG A 100 -6.49 3.20 -4.86
C ARG A 100 -6.85 3.33 -3.40
N TYR A 101 -7.82 4.18 -3.11
CA TYR A 101 -8.40 4.33 -1.78
C TYR A 101 -9.74 3.63 -1.73
N HIS A 102 -9.97 2.85 -0.68
CA HIS A 102 -11.32 2.38 -0.39
C HIS A 102 -12.10 3.52 0.25
N PHE A 103 -13.09 4.06 -0.47
CA PHE A 103 -14.04 5.01 0.08
C PHE A 103 -15.17 4.25 0.77
N SER A 104 -15.32 4.43 2.08
CA SER A 104 -16.54 4.00 2.77
C SER A 104 -17.67 4.98 2.41
N PRO A 105 -18.86 4.49 2.00
CA PRO A 105 -19.99 5.33 1.61
C PRO A 105 -20.62 6.14 2.76
N SER A 106 -20.19 5.95 4.01
CA SER A 106 -20.68 6.73 5.17
C SER A 106 -20.37 8.23 5.13
N SER A 107 -19.59 8.71 4.16
CA SER A 107 -19.24 10.12 3.99
C SER A 107 -20.10 10.88 2.96
N PHE A 108 -21.24 10.30 2.53
CA PHE A 108 -22.19 10.93 1.59
C PHE A 108 -23.61 11.09 2.17
N ILE A 109 -23.79 10.94 3.48
CA ILE A 109 -25.08 11.15 4.18
C ILE A 109 -24.94 12.36 5.10
#